data_AF-A0A2I0QHJ6-F1
#
_entry.id   AF-A0A2I0QHJ6-F1
#
_cell.length_a   1.000
_cell.length_b   1.000
_cell.length_c   1.000
_cell.angle_alpha   90.00
_cell.angle_beta   90.00
_cell.angle_gamma   90.00
#
_symmetry.space_group_name_H-M   'P 1'
#
loop_
_entity.id
_entity.type
_entity.pdbx_description
1 polymer ?
#
loop_
_entity_poly.entity_id
_entity_poly.type
_entity_poly.pdbx_seq_one_letter_code
_entity_poly.pdbx_strand_id
1 'polypeptide(L)'
;MRDFERLNDCYKRTNLCPLGSAAFAGTSFNTDRNFTAKLLGFDGLIENSLDGVAGRDFIAEILSDLAILASNLSRLSEEIILFNSYEFGLIEISPEWTTGSSIMPQKKNPDIAELTRGKTGRIYGDLINILTMLKGIPYSYNRDMQEDKFPLFDASDEVNSMLVQKGLQHS
;
A
#
# COMPACT_ATOMS: atom_id res chain seq x y z
N MET A 1 1.41 9.63 12.23
CA MET A 1 0.39 9.28 13.26
C MET A 1 -0.97 9.04 12.62
N ARG A 2 -1.60 10.02 11.95
CA ARG A 2 -2.89 9.80 11.25
C ARG A 2 -2.88 8.68 10.20
N ASP A 3 -1.78 8.49 9.47
CA ASP A 3 -1.70 7.42 8.46
C ASP A 3 -1.70 6.03 9.10
N PHE A 4 -1.09 5.90 10.29
CA PHE A 4 -1.14 4.69 11.09
C PHE A 4 -2.55 4.42 11.64
N GLU A 5 -3.26 5.45 12.09
CA GLU A 5 -4.66 5.33 12.52
C GLU A 5 -5.56 4.84 11.37
N ARG A 6 -5.41 5.41 10.16
CA ARG A 6 -6.15 4.95 8.98
C ARG A 6 -5.91 3.49 8.66
N LEU A 7 -4.65 3.07 8.60
CA LEU A 7 -4.30 1.67 8.33
C LEU A 7 -4.86 0.72 9.40
N ASN A 8 -4.85 1.11 10.68
CA ASN A 8 -5.48 0.32 11.74
C ASN A 8 -7.00 0.24 11.59
N ASP A 9 -7.65 1.33 11.20
CA ASP A 9 -9.09 1.33 10.97
C ASP A 9 -9.47 0.51 9.74
N CYS A 10 -8.68 0.58 8.67
CA CYS A 10 -8.82 -0.23 7.47
C CYS A 10 -8.65 -1.73 7.79
N TYR A 11 -7.69 -2.07 8.65
CA TYR A 11 -7.47 -3.44 9.10
C TYR A 11 -8.73 -4.04 9.74
N LYS A 12 -9.49 -3.29 10.55
CA LYS A 12 -10.74 -3.77 11.17
C LYS A 12 -11.78 -4.23 10.15
N ARG A 13 -11.89 -3.53 9.01
CA ARG A 13 -12.80 -3.90 7.90
C ARG A 13 -12.25 -5.05 7.07
N THR A 14 -10.94 -5.05 6.83
CA THR A 14 -10.25 -6.10 6.08
C THR A 14 -10.24 -7.43 6.84
N ASN A 15 -10.22 -7.42 8.18
CA ASN A 15 -10.15 -8.60 9.03
C ASN A 15 -11.50 -9.28 9.29
N LEU A 16 -12.40 -9.26 8.28
CA LEU A 16 -13.65 -10.02 8.29
C LEU A 16 -13.57 -11.23 7.37
N CYS A 17 -14.09 -12.37 7.81
CA CYS A 17 -13.92 -13.65 7.13
C CYS A 17 -14.90 -13.83 5.95
N PRO A 18 -14.41 -13.96 4.69
CA PRO A 18 -15.26 -14.27 3.53
C PRO A 18 -15.57 -15.77 3.41
N LEU A 19 -14.85 -16.62 4.14
CA LEU A 19 -14.92 -18.07 3.98
C LEU A 19 -16.32 -18.60 4.35
N GLY A 20 -16.83 -19.51 3.52
CA GLY A 20 -18.21 -20.00 3.58
C GLY A 20 -19.16 -19.30 2.60
N SER A 21 -18.74 -18.22 1.92
CA SER A 21 -19.54 -17.54 0.88
C SER A 21 -19.63 -18.32 -0.44
N ALA A 22 -18.72 -19.29 -0.66
CA ALA A 22 -18.64 -20.14 -1.84
C ALA A 22 -18.66 -19.33 -3.15
N ALA A 23 -19.50 -19.68 -4.12
CA ALA A 23 -19.58 -18.98 -5.39
C ALA A 23 -20.27 -17.59 -5.27
N PHE A 24 -21.31 -17.47 -4.44
CA PHE A 24 -22.03 -16.23 -4.11
C PHE A 24 -23.22 -16.47 -3.16
N ALA A 25 -23.75 -17.69 -3.10
CA ALA A 25 -24.96 -18.05 -2.34
C ALA A 25 -24.67 -18.76 -1.01
N GLY A 26 -23.41 -18.77 -0.57
CA GLY A 26 -22.98 -19.55 0.57
C GLY A 26 -22.73 -21.03 0.25
N THR A 27 -22.25 -21.76 1.24
CA THR A 27 -22.00 -23.20 1.14
C THR A 27 -23.24 -24.02 1.53
N SER A 28 -23.49 -25.14 0.84
CA SER A 28 -24.54 -26.11 1.19
C SER A 28 -24.09 -27.10 2.28
N PHE A 29 -22.79 -27.13 2.61
CA PHE A 29 -22.28 -27.93 3.71
C PHE A 29 -22.65 -27.29 5.05
N ASN A 30 -22.94 -28.14 6.03
CA ASN A 30 -23.22 -27.69 7.41
C ASN A 30 -21.92 -27.30 8.13
N THR A 31 -21.31 -26.20 7.68
CA THR A 31 -20.02 -25.70 8.18
C THR A 31 -20.22 -24.58 9.19
N ASP A 32 -19.56 -24.68 10.34
CA ASP A 32 -19.53 -23.59 11.31
C ASP A 32 -18.55 -22.49 10.85
N ARG A 33 -19.10 -21.44 10.25
CA ARG A 33 -18.34 -20.27 9.78
C ARG A 33 -17.68 -19.51 10.93
N ASN A 34 -18.33 -19.40 12.10
CA ASN A 34 -17.76 -18.71 13.25
C ASN A 34 -16.53 -19.46 13.79
N PHE A 35 -16.63 -20.78 13.87
CA PHE A 35 -15.49 -21.62 14.26
C PHE A 35 -14.31 -21.44 13.30
N THR A 36 -14.58 -21.40 12.00
CA THR A 36 -13.54 -21.24 10.97
C THR A 36 -12.92 -19.84 10.99
N ALA A 37 -13.72 -18.78 11.12
CA ALA A 37 -13.24 -17.41 11.25
C ALA A 37 -12.32 -17.25 12.47
N LYS A 38 -12.72 -17.80 13.62
CA LYS A 38 -11.91 -17.83 14.84
C LYS A 38 -10.60 -18.59 14.65
N LEU A 39 -10.62 -19.73 13.97
CA LEU A 39 -9.41 -20.53 13.72
C LEU A 39 -8.39 -19.80 12.83
N LEU A 40 -8.88 -18.99 11.88
CA LEU A 40 -8.06 -18.21 10.95
C LEU A 40 -7.68 -16.82 11.49
N GLY A 41 -8.18 -16.42 12.67
CA GLY A 41 -7.83 -15.15 13.31
C GLY A 41 -8.63 -13.93 12.83
N PHE A 42 -9.77 -14.14 12.16
CA PHE A 42 -10.67 -13.05 11.78
C PHE A 42 -11.50 -12.59 12.97
N ASP A 43 -11.83 -11.29 12.99
CA ASP A 43 -12.64 -10.69 14.07
C ASP A 43 -14.14 -10.95 13.90
N GLY A 44 -14.57 -11.34 12.69
CA GLY A 44 -15.98 -11.58 12.39
C GLY A 44 -16.19 -12.23 11.02
N LEU A 45 -17.45 -12.29 10.60
CA LEU A 45 -17.86 -12.80 9.30
C LEU A 45 -18.26 -11.65 8.39
N ILE A 46 -18.01 -11.81 7.09
CA ILE A 46 -18.80 -11.07 6.10
C ILE A 46 -20.19 -11.72 6.04
N GLU A 47 -21.21 -10.96 6.42
CA GLU A 47 -22.57 -11.48 6.60
C GLU A 47 -23.21 -11.87 5.26
N ASN A 48 -22.99 -11.07 4.23
CA ASN A 48 -23.56 -11.27 2.91
C ASN A 48 -22.59 -12.06 2.02
N SER A 49 -23.00 -13.22 1.53
CA SER A 49 -22.14 -14.09 0.71
C SER A 49 -21.85 -13.53 -0.69
N LEU A 50 -22.73 -12.68 -1.23
CA LEU A 50 -22.51 -12.02 -2.51
C LEU A 50 -21.44 -10.94 -2.37
N ASP A 51 -21.50 -10.17 -1.28
CA ASP A 51 -20.47 -9.20 -0.90
C ASP A 51 -19.13 -9.90 -0.57
N GLY A 52 -19.16 -10.99 0.20
CA GLY A 52 -17.95 -11.73 0.57
C GLY A 52 -17.16 -12.32 -0.61
N VAL A 53 -17.76 -12.40 -1.80
CA VAL A 53 -17.10 -12.85 -3.02
C VAL A 53 -16.77 -11.68 -3.96
N ALA A 54 -17.66 -10.68 -4.06
CA ALA A 54 -17.55 -9.58 -5.00
C ALA A 54 -16.84 -8.33 -4.45
N GLY A 55 -16.87 -8.14 -3.12
CA GLY A 55 -16.31 -6.99 -2.43
C GLY A 55 -14.79 -6.90 -2.63
N ARG A 56 -14.33 -5.72 -3.05
CA ARG A 56 -12.91 -5.35 -3.20
C ARG A 56 -12.64 -3.93 -2.68
N ASP A 57 -13.60 -3.37 -1.96
CA ASP A 57 -13.49 -2.07 -1.32
C ASP A 57 -12.32 -2.01 -0.34
N PHE A 58 -12.02 -3.09 0.38
CA PHE A 58 -10.85 -3.18 1.25
C PHE A 58 -9.53 -2.94 0.50
N ILE A 59 -9.41 -3.38 -0.76
CA ILE A 59 -8.20 -3.13 -1.58
C ILE A 59 -8.14 -1.67 -1.98
N ALA A 60 -9.26 -1.08 -2.40
CA ALA A 60 -9.33 0.34 -2.73
C ALA A 60 -9.03 1.23 -1.52
N GLU A 61 -9.49 0.84 -0.33
CA GLU A 61 -9.24 1.53 0.92
C GLU A 61 -7.75 1.45 1.31
N ILE A 62 -7.15 0.25 1.29
CA ILE A 62 -5.71 0.07 1.55
C ILE A 62 -4.89 0.95 0.58
N LEU A 63 -5.18 0.89 -0.72
CA LEU A 63 -4.47 1.69 -1.72
C LEU A 63 -4.66 3.20 -1.52
N SER A 64 -5.84 3.63 -1.05
CA SER A 64 -6.08 5.02 -0.70
C SER A 64 -5.24 5.47 0.50
N ASP A 65 -5.17 4.65 1.55
CA ASP A 65 -4.35 4.92 2.73
C ASP A 65 -2.86 4.94 2.39
N LEU A 66 -2.38 4.00 1.56
CA LEU A 66 -1.00 3.96 1.07
C LEU A 66 -0.68 5.18 0.19
N ALA A 67 -1.60 5.62 -0.66
CA ALA A 67 -1.41 6.83 -1.45
C ALA A 67 -1.29 8.09 -0.57
N ILE A 68 -2.12 8.22 0.46
CA ILE A 68 -2.02 9.34 1.41
C ILE A 68 -0.68 9.30 2.16
N LEU A 69 -0.26 8.12 2.61
CA LEU A 69 1.05 7.95 3.25
C LEU A 69 2.20 8.33 2.31
N ALA A 70 2.19 7.84 1.06
CA ALA A 70 3.20 8.16 0.06
C ALA A 70 3.26 9.68 -0.21
N SER A 71 2.11 10.36 -0.25
CA SER A 71 2.03 11.82 -0.37
C SER A 71 2.77 12.53 0.77
N ASN A 72 2.56 12.09 2.01
CA ASN A 72 3.24 12.67 3.18
C ASN A 72 4.76 12.40 3.16
N LEU A 73 5.17 11.20 2.76
CA LEU A 73 6.58 10.84 2.60
C LEU A 73 7.26 11.65 1.49
N SER A 74 6.55 11.92 0.39
CA SER A 74 7.02 12.78 -0.71
C SER A 74 7.29 14.21 -0.24
N ARG A 75 6.40 14.77 0.58
CA ARG A 75 6.59 16.12 1.15
C ARG A 75 7.80 16.19 2.07
N LEU A 76 7.99 15.19 2.94
CA LEU A 76 9.18 15.10 3.77
C LEU A 76 10.46 14.96 2.92
N SER A 77 10.39 14.18 1.84
CA SER A 77 11.49 14.01 0.90
C SER A 77 11.89 15.32 0.24
N GLU A 78 10.92 16.16 -0.13
CA GLU A 78 11.18 17.51 -0.66
C GLU A 78 11.95 18.38 0.33
N GLU A 79 11.56 18.37 1.60
CA GLU A 79 12.25 19.13 2.65
C GLU A 79 13.70 18.64 2.81
N ILE A 80 13.94 17.33 2.81
CA ILE A 80 15.28 16.75 2.89
C ILE A 80 16.15 17.17 1.69
N ILE A 81 15.59 17.13 0.48
CA ILE A 81 16.29 17.52 -0.75
C ILE A 81 16.68 19.00 -0.68
N LEU A 82 15.74 19.87 -0.29
CA LEU A 82 15.98 21.30 -0.17
C LEU A 82 17.01 21.61 0.92
N PHE A 83 16.90 21.00 2.09
CA PHE A 83 17.81 21.24 3.20
C PHE A 83 19.24 20.73 2.93
N ASN A 84 19.39 19.69 2.10
CA ASN A 84 20.68 19.15 1.71
C ASN A 84 21.34 19.89 0.53
N SER A 85 20.59 20.73 -0.20
CA SER A 85 21.11 21.50 -1.33
C SER A 85 22.27 22.42 -0.93
N TYR A 86 23.10 22.80 -1.90
CA TYR A 86 24.24 23.68 -1.67
C TYR A 86 23.82 25.08 -1.21
N GLU A 87 22.69 25.57 -1.72
CA GLU A 87 22.16 26.90 -1.43
C GLU A 87 21.67 27.02 0.02
N PHE A 88 21.09 25.95 0.58
CA PHE A 88 20.57 25.93 1.95
C PHE A 88 21.58 25.39 2.95
N GLY A 89 22.23 24.26 2.65
CA GLY A 89 23.28 23.66 3.47
C GLY A 89 22.90 23.39 4.93
N LEU A 90 21.62 23.10 5.20
CA LEU A 90 21.09 22.95 6.56
C LEU A 90 21.34 21.55 7.13
N ILE A 91 21.40 20.53 6.28
CA ILE A 91 21.67 19.15 6.66
C ILE A 91 22.70 18.50 5.74
N GLU A 92 23.45 17.55 6.29
CA GLU A 92 24.33 16.67 5.53
C GLU A 92 23.87 15.22 5.72
N ILE A 93 23.67 14.51 4.62
CA ILE A 93 23.23 13.11 4.65
C ILE A 93 24.46 12.19 4.66
N SER A 94 24.37 11.09 5.41
CA SER A 94 25.44 10.10 5.49
C SER A 94 25.71 9.44 4.12
N PRO A 95 26.99 9.17 3.77
CA PRO A 95 27.35 8.51 2.51
C PRO A 95 26.67 7.16 2.24
N GLU A 96 26.24 6.46 3.27
CA GLU A 96 25.49 5.20 3.16
C GLU A 96 24.12 5.37 2.49
N TRP A 97 23.60 6.61 2.48
CA TRP A 97 22.25 6.98 2.04
C TRP A 97 22.25 7.98 0.88
N THR A 98 23.43 8.31 0.34
CA THR A 98 23.61 9.22 -0.79
C THR A 98 24.52 8.63 -1.84
N THR A 99 24.29 8.91 -3.10
CA THR A 99 25.32 8.71 -4.13
C THR A 99 26.25 9.93 -4.20
N GLY A 100 27.53 9.68 -4.43
CA GLY A 100 28.54 10.72 -4.60
C GLY A 100 29.01 10.82 -6.05
N SER A 101 29.56 11.97 -6.44
CA SER A 101 30.30 12.09 -7.69
C SER A 101 31.76 11.70 -7.49
N SER A 102 32.33 10.91 -8.39
CA SER A 102 33.77 10.61 -8.41
C SER A 102 34.65 11.83 -8.69
N ILE A 103 34.08 12.88 -9.32
CA ILE A 103 34.78 14.12 -9.69
C ILE A 103 34.56 15.21 -8.63
N MET A 104 33.42 15.19 -7.94
CA MET A 104 33.06 16.17 -6.91
C MET A 104 32.80 15.45 -5.57
N PRO A 105 33.83 15.22 -4.75
CA PRO A 105 33.72 14.46 -3.50
C PRO A 105 32.74 15.06 -2.48
N GLN A 106 32.54 16.38 -2.53
CA GLN A 106 31.61 17.12 -1.69
C GLN A 106 30.16 17.02 -2.15
N LYS A 107 29.91 16.60 -3.40
CA LYS A 107 28.55 16.48 -3.94
C LYS A 107 27.96 15.14 -3.53
N LYS A 108 26.99 15.18 -2.61
CA LYS A 108 26.18 14.05 -2.16
C LYS A 108 24.75 14.25 -2.65
N ASN A 109 24.20 13.30 -3.39
CA ASN A 109 22.83 13.38 -3.90
C ASN A 109 21.87 12.66 -2.94
N PRO A 110 20.72 13.26 -2.60
CA PRO A 110 19.71 12.65 -1.73
C PRO A 110 18.82 11.64 -2.50
N ASP A 111 19.42 10.64 -3.18
CA ASP A 111 18.72 9.78 -4.14
C ASP A 111 17.51 9.07 -3.54
N ILE A 112 17.58 8.66 -2.27
CA ILE A 112 16.47 7.96 -1.61
C ILE A 112 15.24 8.87 -1.47
N ALA A 113 15.45 10.16 -1.16
CA ALA A 113 14.38 11.14 -1.09
C ALA A 113 13.80 11.39 -2.50
N GLU A 114 14.65 11.48 -3.51
CA GLU A 114 14.21 11.64 -4.91
C GLU A 114 13.40 10.44 -5.40
N LEU A 115 13.86 9.22 -5.11
CA LEU A 115 13.16 7.98 -5.42
C LEU A 115 11.81 7.89 -4.69
N THR A 116 11.76 8.26 -3.41
CA THR A 116 10.52 8.29 -2.62
C THR A 116 9.50 9.25 -3.25
N ARG A 117 9.94 10.44 -3.66
CA ARG A 117 9.11 11.42 -4.38
C ARG A 117 8.59 10.86 -5.72
N GLY A 118 9.45 10.19 -6.50
CA GLY A 118 9.06 9.55 -7.76
C GLY A 118 8.08 8.39 -7.59
N LYS A 119 8.35 7.48 -6.65
CA LYS A 119 7.53 6.30 -6.34
C LYS A 119 6.11 6.65 -5.90
N THR A 120 5.90 7.83 -5.33
CA THR A 120 4.55 8.32 -4.99
C THR A 120 3.60 8.30 -6.19
N GLY A 121 4.09 8.65 -7.39
CA GLY A 121 3.28 8.60 -8.61
C GLY A 121 2.87 7.17 -8.98
N ARG A 122 3.71 6.17 -8.68
CA ARG A 122 3.42 4.75 -8.90
C ARG A 122 2.26 4.28 -8.01
N ILE A 123 2.31 4.60 -6.71
CA ILE A 123 1.24 4.28 -5.75
C ILE A 123 -0.10 4.91 -6.17
N TYR A 124 -0.07 6.14 -6.69
CA TYR A 124 -1.28 6.78 -7.21
C TYR A 124 -1.83 6.04 -8.42
N GLY A 125 -0.95 5.57 -9.31
CA GLY A 125 -1.30 4.73 -10.44
C GLY A 125 -2.05 3.46 -10.01
N ASP A 126 -1.57 2.77 -8.97
CA ASP A 126 -2.20 1.57 -8.42
C ASP A 126 -3.60 1.83 -7.87
N LEU A 127 -3.78 2.95 -7.15
CA LEU A 127 -5.10 3.37 -6.68
C LEU A 127 -6.06 3.68 -7.84
N ILE A 128 -5.60 4.42 -8.85
CA ILE A 128 -6.44 4.73 -10.02
C ILE A 128 -6.76 3.46 -10.81
N ASN A 129 -5.83 2.52 -10.90
CA ASN A 129 -6.05 1.21 -11.51
C ASN A 129 -7.19 0.47 -10.82
N ILE A 130 -7.13 0.26 -9.50
CA ILE A 130 -8.18 -0.50 -8.80
C ILE A 130 -9.55 0.18 -8.90
N LEU A 131 -9.61 1.51 -8.76
CA LEU A 131 -10.86 2.26 -8.87
C LEU A 131 -11.46 2.16 -10.27
N THR A 132 -10.61 2.15 -11.29
CA THR A 132 -11.04 2.00 -12.69
C THR A 132 -11.49 0.58 -12.99
N MET A 133 -10.77 -0.43 -12.49
CA MET A 133 -11.14 -1.84 -12.66
C MET A 133 -12.49 -2.13 -12.03
N LEU A 134 -12.74 -1.68 -10.79
CA LEU A 134 -14.00 -1.93 -10.08
C LEU A 134 -15.21 -1.18 -10.65
N LYS A 135 -14.99 -0.10 -11.39
CA LYS A 135 -16.05 0.78 -11.88
C LYS A 135 -16.98 0.05 -12.85
N GLY A 136 -18.21 -0.18 -12.39
CA GLY A 136 -19.30 -0.68 -13.24
C GLY A 136 -19.29 -2.18 -13.47
N ILE A 137 -18.50 -2.94 -12.70
CA ILE A 137 -18.57 -4.40 -12.70
C ILE A 137 -19.92 -4.83 -12.11
N PRO A 138 -20.74 -5.65 -12.81
CA PRO A 138 -21.97 -6.19 -12.27
C PRO A 138 -21.67 -7.27 -11.22
N TYR A 139 -22.51 -7.41 -10.20
CA TYR A 139 -22.36 -8.50 -9.23
C TYR A 139 -22.54 -9.89 -9.88
N SER A 140 -21.89 -10.95 -9.38
CA SER A 140 -20.96 -11.01 -8.24
C SER A 140 -19.48 -11.07 -8.68
N TYR A 141 -18.90 -12.26 -8.76
CA TYR A 141 -17.53 -12.48 -9.22
C TYR A 141 -17.42 -12.34 -10.74
N ASN A 142 -16.47 -11.52 -11.17
CA ASN A 142 -16.05 -11.43 -12.56
C ASN A 142 -14.54 -11.63 -12.64
N ARG A 143 -14.06 -12.10 -13.79
CA ARG A 143 -12.64 -12.43 -13.96
C ARG A 143 -11.73 -11.20 -13.91
N ASP A 144 -12.29 -10.02 -14.21
CA ASP A 144 -11.67 -8.70 -14.05
C ASP A 144 -11.08 -8.51 -12.65
N MET A 145 -11.73 -9.08 -11.62
CA MET A 145 -11.27 -9.03 -10.23
C MET A 145 -9.96 -9.78 -9.98
N GLN A 146 -9.39 -10.50 -10.96
CA GLN A 146 -8.06 -11.10 -10.83
C GLN A 146 -6.93 -10.06 -10.90
N GLU A 147 -7.20 -8.89 -11.50
CA GLU A 147 -6.26 -7.77 -11.62
C GLU A 147 -6.07 -7.00 -10.29
N ASP A 148 -6.78 -7.41 -9.23
CA ASP A 148 -6.74 -6.74 -7.92
C ASP A 148 -5.41 -6.89 -7.16
N LYS A 149 -4.71 -8.01 -7.37
CA LYS A 149 -3.53 -8.42 -6.61
C LYS A 149 -2.28 -7.64 -6.99
N PHE A 150 -2.09 -7.36 -8.28
CA PHE A 150 -0.91 -6.64 -8.77
C PHE A 150 -0.76 -5.24 -8.15
N PRO A 151 -1.76 -4.34 -8.25
CA PRO A 151 -1.64 -3.00 -7.65
C PRO A 151 -1.51 -3.06 -6.13
N LEU A 152 -2.19 -4.01 -5.46
CA LEU A 152 -2.09 -4.17 -4.02
C LEU A 152 -0.67 -4.54 -3.56
N PHE A 153 -0.07 -5.56 -4.19
CA PHE A 153 1.28 -6.00 -3.83
C PHE A 153 2.32 -4.96 -4.20
N ASP A 154 2.22 -4.37 -5.40
CA ASP A 154 3.16 -3.37 -5.87
C ASP A 154 3.19 -2.16 -4.93
N ALA A 155 2.03 -1.59 -4.60
CA ALA A 155 1.95 -0.45 -3.70
C ALA A 155 2.46 -0.78 -2.28
N SER A 156 2.16 -1.98 -1.78
CA SER A 156 2.61 -2.43 -0.46
C SER A 156 4.13 -2.56 -0.38
N ASP A 157 4.74 -3.20 -1.39
CA ASP A 157 6.19 -3.39 -1.46
C ASP A 157 6.92 -2.06 -1.62
N GLU A 158 6.39 -1.17 -2.45
CA GLU A 158 6.99 0.15 -2.69
C GLU A 158 6.91 1.04 -1.45
N VAL A 159 5.76 1.12 -0.78
CA VAL A 159 5.65 1.87 0.48
C VAL A 159 6.54 1.26 1.56
N ASN A 160 6.63 -0.06 1.65
CA ASN A 160 7.55 -0.71 2.59
C ASN A 160 9.01 -0.33 2.29
N SER A 161 9.40 -0.26 1.00
CA SER A 161 10.74 0.19 0.61
C SER A 161 11.01 1.67 0.95
N MET A 162 9.98 2.53 0.91
CA MET A 162 10.08 3.94 1.25
C MET A 162 10.23 4.15 2.77
N LEU A 163 9.64 3.27 3.59
CA LEU A 163 9.71 3.31 5.06
C LEU A 163 10.97 2.62 5.60
N VAL A 164 11.21 1.39 5.17
CA VAL A 164 12.38 0.58 5.53
C VAL A 164 13.46 0.84 4.50
N GLN A 165 13.94 2.09 4.49
CA GLN A 165 15.06 2.46 3.64
C GLN A 165 16.25 1.59 4.06
N LYS A 166 16.80 0.80 3.14
CA LYS A 166 18.11 0.15 3.32
C LYS A 166 19.15 1.04 2.66
N GLY A 167 20.30 1.22 3.31
CA GLY A 167 21.39 2.03 2.75
C GLY A 167 21.75 1.56 1.34
N LEU A 168 22.02 2.51 0.44
CA LEU A 168 22.31 2.28 -0.98
C LEU A 168 23.58 1.43 -1.21
N GLN A 169 24.40 1.25 -0.18
CA GLN A 169 25.65 0.49 -0.24
C GLN A 169 25.50 -1.01 0.08
N HIS A 170 24.27 -1.48 0.37
CA HIS A 170 23.96 -2.89 0.66
C HIS A 170 22.99 -3.54 -0.36
N SER A 171 22.78 -2.90 -1.51
CA SER A 171 22.03 -3.44 -2.66
C SER A 171 22.95 -4.03 -3.73
#